data_AF-A0A3S9HM82-F1
#
_entry.id   AF-A0A3S9HM82-F1
#
_cell.length_a   1.000
_cell.length_b   1.000
_cell.length_c   1.000
_cell.angle_alpha   90.00
_cell.angle_beta   90.00
_cell.angle_gamma   90.00
#
_symmetry.space_group_name_H-M   'P 1'
#
loop_
_entity.id
_entity.type
_entity.pdbx_description
1 polymer ?
#
loop_
_entity_poly.entity_id
_entity_poly.type
_entity_poly.pdbx_seq_one_letter_code
_entity_poly.pdbx_strand_id
1 'polypeptide(L)'
;MNILPLSKLGRTAAMSWLTVCSAVLIFAYVQQQIPGTPVIFTYCLVALTFPLGLPFGAVVGISMTWLYTNHGLPYHPFGDLVPTWIMMVFAGYLQWFVLLPIALKRFTR
;
A
#
# COMPACT_ATOMS: atom_id res chain seq x y z
N MET A 1 5.12 21.87 2.80
CA MET A 1 4.19 20.96 3.51
C MET A 1 5.01 19.98 4.32
N ASN A 2 4.83 19.93 5.65
CA ASN A 2 5.52 18.95 6.47
C ASN A 2 4.88 17.58 6.26
N ILE A 3 5.64 16.61 5.73
CA ILE A 3 5.19 15.25 5.37
C ILE A 3 5.10 14.33 6.61
N LEU A 4 5.68 14.78 7.73
CA LEU A 4 5.75 14.03 8.98
C LEU A 4 4.57 14.40 9.91
N PRO A 5 3.96 13.41 10.59
CA PRO A 5 2.94 13.68 11.61
C PRO A 5 3.56 14.47 12.76
N LEU A 6 3.08 15.69 12.96
CA LEU A 6 3.59 16.62 13.98
C LEU A 6 3.24 16.19 15.42
N SER A 7 2.26 15.31 15.59
CA SER A 7 1.82 14.83 16.91
C SER A 7 2.50 13.50 17.26
N LYS A 8 2.86 13.31 18.54
CA LYS A 8 3.39 12.04 19.07
C LYS A 8 2.45 10.88 18.77
N LEU A 9 1.14 11.10 18.91
CA LEU A 9 0.10 10.11 18.63
C LEU A 9 0.04 9.73 17.13
N GLY A 10 0.16 10.71 16.23
CA GLY A 10 0.17 10.44 14.79
C GLY A 10 1.39 9.64 14.37
N ARG A 11 2.54 9.89 15.01
CA ARG A 11 3.78 9.13 14.77
C ARG A 11 3.67 7.69 15.24
N THR A 12 3.13 7.43 16.43
CA THR A 12 2.94 6.06 16.92
C THR A 12 1.94 5.29 16.06
N ALA A 13 0.83 5.93 15.67
CA ALA A 13 -0.15 5.34 14.77
C ALA A 13 0.44 5.02 13.38
N ALA A 14 1.26 5.91 12.83
CA ALA A 14 1.95 5.67 11.56
C ALA A 14 2.93 4.51 11.64
N MET A 15 3.71 4.41 12.72
CA MET A 15 4.63 3.30 12.94
C MET A 15 3.89 1.97 13.11
N SER A 16 2.82 1.93 13.90
CA SER A 16 2.03 0.71 14.07
C SER A 16 1.38 0.28 12.76
N TRP A 17 0.80 1.23 12.02
CA TRP A 17 0.19 0.96 10.71
C TRP A 17 1.22 0.44 9.70
N LEU A 18 2.39 1.08 9.61
CA LEU A 18 3.47 0.62 8.72
C LEU A 18 3.96 -0.78 9.10
N THR A 19 4.04 -1.08 10.40
CA THR A 19 4.41 -2.42 10.89
C THR A 19 3.41 -3.47 10.40
N VAL A 20 2.11 -3.17 10.44
CA VAL A 20 1.07 -4.07 9.90
C VAL A 20 1.20 -4.22 8.38
N CYS A 21 1.45 -3.13 7.65
CA CYS A 21 1.70 -3.20 6.19
C CYS A 21 2.93 -4.06 5.86
N SER A 22 4.00 -3.95 6.63
CA SER A 22 5.20 -4.79 6.47
C SER A 22 4.94 -6.25 6.83
N ALA A 23 4.13 -6.53 7.86
CA ALA A 23 3.74 -7.88 8.21
C ALA A 23 2.98 -8.58 7.07
N VAL A 24 2.09 -7.85 6.37
CA VAL A 24 1.40 -8.36 5.17
C VAL A 24 2.37 -8.69 4.04
N LEU A 25 3.43 -7.88 3.84
CA LEU A 25 4.47 -8.16 2.85
C LEU A 25 5.31 -9.40 3.24
N ILE A 26 5.70 -9.52 4.51
CA ILE A 26 6.43 -10.68 5.02
C ILE A 26 5.59 -11.95 4.88
N PHE A 27 4.29 -11.87 5.18
CA PHE A 27 3.35 -12.97 4.97
C PHE A 27 3.34 -13.42 3.49
N ALA A 28 3.25 -12.47 2.55
CA ALA A 28 3.31 -12.79 1.13
C ALA A 28 4.64 -13.43 0.70
N TYR A 29 5.76 -13.00 1.28
CA TYR A 29 7.08 -13.61 1.04
C TYR A 29 7.16 -15.05 1.51
N VAL A 30 6.72 -15.31 2.76
CA VAL A 30 6.75 -16.65 3.36
C VAL A 30 5.80 -17.59 2.62
N GLN A 31 4.63 -17.10 2.21
CA GLN A 31 3.58 -17.91 1.56
C GLN A 31 3.59 -17.83 0.03
N GLN A 32 4.70 -17.41 -0.58
CA GLN A 32 4.80 -17.21 -2.03
C GLN A 32 4.54 -18.47 -2.87
N GLN A 33 4.66 -19.66 -2.29
CA GLN A 33 4.41 -20.94 -2.96
C GLN A 33 2.94 -21.39 -2.89
N ILE A 34 2.13 -20.80 -2.00
CA ILE A 34 0.72 -21.18 -1.85
C ILE A 34 -0.12 -20.46 -2.92
N PRO A 35 -0.89 -21.20 -3.74
CA PRO A 35 -1.84 -20.60 -4.67
C PRO A 35 -2.87 -19.73 -3.91
N GLY A 36 -3.06 -18.49 -4.35
CA GLY A 36 -4.01 -17.54 -3.75
C GLY A 36 -3.42 -16.54 -2.76
N THR A 37 -2.16 -16.69 -2.34
CA THR A 37 -1.46 -15.70 -1.50
C THR A 37 -1.50 -14.26 -2.09
N PRO A 38 -1.30 -14.03 -3.41
CA PRO A 38 -1.39 -12.70 -3.99
C PRO A 38 -2.75 -12.02 -3.79
N VAL A 39 -3.83 -12.81 -3.81
CA VAL A 39 -5.20 -12.32 -3.66
C VAL A 39 -5.44 -11.88 -2.21
N ILE A 40 -5.07 -12.72 -1.25
CA ILE A 40 -5.17 -12.40 0.19
C ILE A 40 -4.33 -11.17 0.52
N PHE A 41 -3.08 -11.12 0.04
CA PHE A 41 -2.19 -9.98 0.17
C PHE A 41 -2.87 -8.69 -0.32
N THR A 42 -3.46 -8.73 -1.52
CA THR A 42 -4.11 -7.56 -2.12
C THR A 42 -5.31 -7.10 -1.31
N TYR A 43 -6.17 -8.01 -0.85
CA TYR A 43 -7.32 -7.65 -0.01
C TYR A 43 -6.91 -7.04 1.33
N CYS A 44 -5.92 -7.63 2.02
CA CYS A 44 -5.40 -7.07 3.26
C CYS A 44 -4.81 -5.67 3.04
N LEU A 45 -4.05 -5.50 1.96
CA LEU A 45 -3.42 -4.22 1.65
C LEU A 45 -4.45 -3.16 1.28
N VAL A 46 -5.47 -3.52 0.50
CA VAL A 46 -6.62 -2.64 0.19
C VAL A 46 -7.31 -2.21 1.48
N ALA A 47 -7.60 -3.12 2.41
CA ALA A 47 -8.25 -2.77 3.67
C ALA A 47 -7.42 -1.75 4.49
N LEU A 48 -6.08 -1.88 4.48
CA LEU A 48 -5.18 -0.96 5.21
C LEU A 48 -5.02 0.41 4.54
N THR A 49 -5.21 0.48 3.22
CA THR A 49 -4.91 1.66 2.39
C THR A 49 -6.16 2.31 1.78
N PHE A 50 -7.34 1.76 2.05
CA PHE A 50 -8.62 2.26 1.53
C PHE A 50 -8.89 3.71 1.99
N PRO A 51 -9.52 4.56 1.16
CA PRO A 51 -9.92 4.31 -0.24
C PRO A 51 -8.82 4.49 -1.30
N LEU A 52 -7.80 5.31 -1.05
CA LEU A 52 -6.82 5.68 -2.09
C LEU A 52 -5.94 4.51 -2.53
N GLY A 53 -5.80 3.46 -1.74
CA GLY A 53 -5.08 2.25 -2.14
C GLY A 53 -5.64 1.60 -3.41
N LEU A 54 -6.96 1.62 -3.62
CA LEU A 54 -7.61 0.99 -4.77
C LEU A 54 -7.19 1.59 -6.13
N PRO A 55 -7.34 2.90 -6.38
CA PRO A 55 -6.97 3.48 -7.66
C PRO A 55 -5.46 3.35 -7.93
N PHE A 56 -4.61 3.50 -6.91
CA PHE A 56 -3.17 3.32 -7.07
C PHE A 56 -2.79 1.85 -7.35
N GLY A 57 -3.41 0.90 -6.65
CA GLY A 57 -3.22 -0.53 -6.92
C GLY A 57 -3.67 -0.92 -8.33
N ALA A 58 -4.80 -0.39 -8.80
CA ALA A 58 -5.29 -0.62 -10.15
C ALA A 58 -4.32 -0.09 -11.22
N VAL A 59 -3.80 1.13 -11.03
CA VAL A 59 -2.80 1.72 -11.93
C VAL A 59 -1.56 0.82 -12.02
N VAL A 60 -1.02 0.37 -10.88
CA VAL A 60 0.15 -0.52 -10.88
C VAL A 60 -0.17 -1.85 -11.57
N GLY A 61 -1.32 -2.46 -11.29
CA GLY A 61 -1.73 -3.71 -11.93
C GLY A 61 -1.84 -3.60 -13.46
N ILE A 62 -2.42 -2.50 -13.96
CA ILE A 62 -2.50 -2.22 -15.40
C ILE A 62 -1.10 -2.02 -15.99
N SER A 63 -0.24 -1.22 -15.34
CA SER A 63 1.13 -0.98 -15.80
C SER A 63 1.96 -2.27 -15.86
N MET A 64 1.85 -3.14 -14.85
CA MET A 64 2.55 -4.43 -14.81
C MET A 64 2.03 -5.37 -15.89
N THR A 65 0.71 -5.45 -16.08
CA THR A 65 0.11 -6.25 -17.17
C THR A 65 0.60 -5.80 -18.54
N TRP A 66 0.67 -4.48 -18.76
CA TRP A 66 1.21 -3.91 -19.99
C TRP A 66 2.69 -4.28 -20.19
N LEU A 67 3.50 -4.24 -19.13
CA LEU A 67 4.91 -4.64 -19.19
C LEU A 67 5.09 -6.13 -19.54
N TYR A 68 4.35 -7.04 -18.90
CA TYR A 68 4.45 -8.48 -19.21
C TYR A 68 4.03 -8.77 -20.65
N THR A 69 2.94 -8.14 -21.10
CA THR A 69 2.38 -8.40 -22.44
C THR A 69 3.28 -7.88 -23.56
N ASN A 70 3.90 -6.70 -23.38
CA ASN A 70 4.67 -6.05 -24.46
C ASN A 70 6.17 -6.34 -24.41
N HIS A 71 6.73 -6.67 -23.23
CA HIS A 71 8.17 -6.87 -23.05
C HIS A 71 8.56 -8.31 -22.70
N GLY A 72 7.60 -9.25 -22.63
CA GLY A 72 7.87 -10.67 -22.43
C GLY A 72 8.55 -11.00 -21.09
N LEU A 73 8.36 -10.15 -20.09
CA LEU A 73 8.96 -10.35 -18.77
C LEU A 73 8.35 -11.58 -18.07
N PRO A 74 9.17 -12.41 -17.41
CA PRO A 74 8.66 -13.55 -16.64
C PRO A 74 7.86 -13.06 -15.42
N TYR A 75 6.75 -13.74 -15.13
CA TYR A 75 5.93 -13.49 -13.94
C TYR A 75 6.60 -14.05 -12.69
N HIS A 76 6.73 -13.22 -11.65
CA HIS A 76 7.28 -13.58 -10.36
C HIS A 76 6.26 -13.29 -9.23
N PRO A 77 5.61 -14.33 -8.66
CA PRO A 77 4.47 -14.17 -7.76
C PRO A 77 4.68 -13.21 -6.59
N PHE A 78 5.88 -13.16 -6.01
CA PHE A 78 6.21 -12.23 -4.93
C PHE A 78 6.82 -10.92 -5.45
N GLY A 79 7.76 -11.00 -6.40
CA GLY A 79 8.47 -9.83 -6.93
C GLY A 79 7.50 -8.79 -7.52
N ASP A 80 6.45 -9.27 -8.17
CA ASP A 80 5.45 -8.44 -8.82
C ASP A 80 4.49 -7.75 -7.82
N LEU A 81 4.45 -8.21 -6.57
CA LEU A 81 3.66 -7.60 -5.50
C LEU A 81 4.38 -6.42 -4.84
N VAL A 82 5.71 -6.37 -4.90
CA VAL A 82 6.51 -5.33 -4.25
C VAL A 82 6.19 -3.92 -4.78
N PRO A 83 6.12 -3.69 -6.11
CA PRO A 83 5.71 -2.37 -6.63
C PRO A 83 4.32 -1.95 -6.17
N THR A 84 3.37 -2.90 -6.16
CA THR A 84 1.99 -2.68 -5.69
C THR A 84 1.99 -2.31 -4.21
N TRP A 85 2.78 -3.02 -3.39
CA TRP A 85 2.96 -2.71 -1.97
C TRP A 85 3.44 -1.26 -1.76
N ILE A 86 4.54 -0.88 -2.41
CA ILE A 86 5.14 0.44 -2.27
C ILE A 86 4.11 1.54 -2.59
N MET A 87 3.44 1.41 -3.74
CA MET A 87 2.51 2.43 -4.22
C MET A 87 1.27 2.56 -3.34
N MET A 88 0.67 1.43 -2.94
CA MET A 88 -0.52 1.45 -2.08
C MET A 88 -0.19 1.94 -0.67
N VAL A 89 0.93 1.51 -0.08
CA VAL A 89 1.38 1.98 1.24
C VAL A 89 1.71 3.46 1.20
N PHE A 90 2.38 3.93 0.15
CA PHE A 90 2.64 5.35 -0.03
C PHE A 90 1.35 6.18 -0.13
N ALA A 91 0.39 5.74 -0.96
CA ALA A 91 -0.91 6.38 -1.09
C ALA A 91 -1.71 6.37 0.23
N GLY A 92 -1.73 5.24 0.93
CA GLY A 92 -2.38 5.10 2.24
C GLY A 92 -1.74 5.98 3.31
N TYR A 93 -0.41 6.11 3.32
CA TYR A 93 0.29 7.00 4.23
C TYR A 93 -0.10 8.47 4.00
N LEU A 94 -0.08 8.90 2.73
CA LEU A 94 -0.51 10.25 2.36
C LEU A 94 -1.97 10.49 2.75
N GLN A 95 -2.84 9.51 2.56
CA GLN A 95 -4.25 9.61 2.93
C GLN A 95 -4.42 9.82 4.45
N TRP A 96 -3.89 8.90 5.26
CA TRP A 96 -4.19 8.82 6.68
C TRP A 96 -3.42 9.82 7.53
N PHE A 97 -2.15 10.10 7.17
CA PHE A 97 -1.25 10.86 8.03
C PHE A 97 -0.91 12.26 7.48
N VAL A 98 -1.27 12.55 6.22
CA VAL A 98 -1.06 13.88 5.62
C VAL A 98 -2.38 14.55 5.27
N LEU A 99 -3.19 13.95 4.40
CA LEU A 99 -4.42 14.57 3.87
C LEU A 99 -5.53 14.63 4.93
N LEU A 100 -5.79 13.54 5.66
CA LEU A 100 -6.85 13.51 6.66
C LEU A 100 -6.61 14.53 7.79
N PRO A 101 -5.41 14.65 8.42
CA PRO A 101 -5.17 15.67 9.43
C PRO A 101 -5.27 17.10 8.90
N ILE A 102 -4.89 17.34 7.65
CA ILE A 102 -5.05 18.65 6.99
C ILE A 102 -6.53 18.98 6.81
N ALA A 103 -7.32 18.03 6.31
CA ALA A 103 -8.75 18.21 6.14
C ALA A 103 -9.46 18.47 7.49
N LEU A 104 -9.16 17.66 8.51
CA LEU A 104 -9.73 17.83 9.85
C LEU A 104 -9.43 19.22 10.44
N LYS A 105 -8.18 19.69 10.36
CA LYS A 105 -7.80 21.04 10.83
C LYS A 105 -8.53 22.16 10.10
N ARG A 106 -8.89 21.96 8.83
CA ARG A 106 -9.63 22.94 8.03
C ARG A 106 -11.11 23.00 8.43
N PHE A 107 -11.70 21.89 8.86
CA PHE A 107 -13.10 21.84 9.30
C PHE A 107 -13.31 22.36 10.74
N THR A 108 -12.29 22.34 11.59
CA THR A 108 -12.38 22.85 12.98
C THR A 108 -12.12 24.37 13.09
N ARG A 109 -11.76 25.05 12.00
CA ARG A 109 -11.61 26.51 11.93
C ARG A 109 -12.83 27.13 11.26
#